data_AF-A0A101A5L2-F1
#
_entry.id   AF-A0A101A5L2-F1
#
_cell.length_a   1.000
_cell.length_b   1.000
_cell.length_c   1.000
_cell.angle_alpha   90.00
_cell.angle_beta   90.00
_cell.angle_gamma   90.00
#
_symmetry.space_group_name_H-M   'P 1'
#
loop_
_entity.id
_entity.type
_entity.pdbx_description
1 polymer ?
#
loop_
_entity_poly.entity_id
_entity_poly.type
_entity_poly.pdbx_seq_one_letter_code
_entity_poly.pdbx_strand_id
1 'polypeptide(L)'
;MFLPLRLGSTPFPISALIAGLVNAALVWAALHWTSSPRLAALPLWSWLLTVALMTLGGPGDDIIFGGTGVMEYAALLLLVLGTLPPAAVLWVAVKKT
;
A
#
# COMPACT_ATOMS: atom_id res chain seq x y z
N MET A 1 -21.64 -4.72 19.21
CA MET A 1 -21.91 -3.88 18.02
C MET A 1 -20.55 -3.58 17.38
N PHE A 2 -20.30 -4.08 16.17
CA PHE A 2 -19.08 -3.74 15.45
C PHE A 2 -19.23 -2.34 14.85
N LEU A 3 -18.16 -1.54 14.90
CA LEU A 3 -18.05 -0.21 14.29
C LEU A 3 -18.53 -0.25 12.82
N PRO A 4 -19.10 0.83 12.25
CA PRO A 4 -19.57 0.89 10.85
C PRO A 4 -18.42 0.91 9.83
N LEU A 5 -17.43 0.05 10.04
CA LEU A 5 -16.30 -0.26 9.16
C LEU A 5 -16.49 -1.64 8.51
N ARG A 6 -17.72 -2.14 8.43
CA ARG A 6 -18.05 -3.38 7.73
C ARG A 6 -19.11 -3.10 6.68
N LEU A 7 -18.91 -3.65 5.49
CA LEU A 7 -19.92 -3.74 4.45
C LEU A 7 -20.61 -5.10 4.61
N GLY A 8 -21.74 -5.13 5.30
CA GLY A 8 -22.36 -6.40 5.71
C GLY A 8 -21.45 -7.18 6.67
N SER A 9 -21.07 -8.40 6.29
CA SER A 9 -20.15 -9.25 7.06
C SER A 9 -18.67 -8.95 6.79
N THR A 10 -18.34 -8.27 5.70
CA THR A 10 -16.97 -8.06 5.23
C THR A 10 -16.35 -6.78 5.83
N PRO A 11 -15.13 -6.84 6.39
CA PRO A 11 -14.38 -5.64 6.79
C PRO A 11 -14.15 -4.68 5.61
N PHE A 12 -14.38 -3.39 5.84
CA PHE A 12 -14.09 -2.33 4.87
C PHE A 12 -12.55 -2.11 4.79
N PRO A 13 -11.95 -2.04 3.59
CA PRO A 13 -10.50 -2.09 3.41
C PRO A 13 -9.81 -0.74 3.63
N ILE A 14 -9.98 -0.15 4.82
CA ILE A 14 -9.48 1.19 5.16
C ILE A 14 -7.96 1.27 5.03
N SER A 15 -7.24 0.24 5.52
CA SER A 15 -5.78 0.20 5.47
C SER A 15 -5.25 0.30 4.04
N ALA A 16 -5.93 -0.36 3.08
CA ALA A 16 -5.53 -0.34 1.68
C ALA A 16 -5.74 1.05 1.04
N LEU A 17 -6.85 1.71 1.37
CA LEU A 17 -7.13 3.08 0.93
C LEU A 17 -6.12 4.08 1.51
N ILE A 18 -5.85 4.00 2.82
CA ILE A 18 -4.89 4.87 3.50
C ILE A 18 -3.49 4.65 2.92
N ALA A 19 -3.06 3.39 2.74
CA ALA A 19 -1.75 3.09 2.17
C ALA A 19 -1.57 3.74 0.79
N GLY A 20 -2.58 3.65 -0.09
CA GLY A 20 -2.54 4.29 -1.41
C GLY A 20 -2.40 5.81 -1.35
N LEU A 21 -3.24 6.46 -0.55
CA LEU A 21 -3.22 7.92 -0.39
C LEU A 21 -1.90 8.41 0.22
N VAL A 22 -1.42 7.75 1.28
CA VAL A 22 -0.19 8.12 1.97
C VAL A 22 1.02 7.89 1.08
N ASN A 23 1.13 6.74 0.41
CA ASN A 23 2.24 6.49 -0.51
C ASN A 23 2.24 7.49 -1.67
N ALA A 24 1.08 7.81 -2.24
CA ALA A 24 0.97 8.85 -3.27
C ALA A 24 1.44 10.22 -2.77
N ALA A 25 1.02 10.62 -1.57
CA ALA A 25 1.45 11.88 -0.95
C ALA A 25 2.96 11.92 -0.69
N LEU A 26 3.54 10.82 -0.19
CA LEU A 26 4.98 10.73 0.07
C LEU A 26 5.81 10.80 -1.22
N VAL A 27 5.39 10.08 -2.26
CA VAL A 27 6.04 10.12 -3.58
C VAL A 27 5.90 11.50 -4.22
N TRP A 28 4.72 12.11 -4.14
CA TRP A 28 4.48 13.48 -4.59
C TRP A 28 5.39 14.47 -3.84
N ALA A 29 5.51 14.36 -2.52
CA ALA A 29 6.39 15.21 -1.72
C ALA A 29 7.86 15.00 -2.12
N ALA A 30 8.31 13.76 -2.33
CA ALA A 30 9.68 13.46 -2.74
C ALA A 30 10.03 14.07 -4.10
N LEU A 31 9.09 14.11 -5.06
CA LEU A 31 9.27 14.78 -6.36
C LEU A 31 9.53 16.28 -6.25
N HIS A 32 9.17 16.94 -5.13
CA HIS A 32 9.52 18.35 -4.93
C HIS A 32 10.97 18.55 -4.46
N TRP A 33 11.63 17.48 -4.00
CA TRP A 33 12.95 17.54 -3.38
C TRP A 33 14.05 16.93 -4.26
N THR A 34 13.67 16.16 -5.27
CA THR A 34 14.62 15.57 -6.23
C THR A 34 14.04 15.55 -7.64
N SER A 35 14.88 15.84 -8.63
CA SER A 35 14.53 15.71 -10.04
C SER A 35 14.61 14.26 -10.55
N SER A 36 15.09 13.31 -9.74
CA SER A 36 15.22 11.90 -10.13
C SER A 36 13.95 11.11 -9.76
N PRO A 37 13.14 10.65 -10.73
CA PRO A 37 11.93 9.88 -10.44
C PRO A 37 12.22 8.57 -9.71
N ARG A 38 13.42 8.00 -9.94
CA ARG A 38 13.87 6.78 -9.24
C ARG A 38 14.07 7.03 -7.74
N LEU A 39 14.65 8.17 -7.36
CA LEU A 39 14.83 8.53 -5.96
C LEU A 39 13.49 8.92 -5.32
N ALA A 40 12.61 9.60 -6.06
CA ALA A 40 11.28 9.95 -5.56
C ALA A 40 10.37 8.72 -5.30
N ALA A 41 10.68 7.57 -5.92
CA ALA A 41 9.98 6.31 -5.69
C ALA A 41 10.41 5.56 -4.41
N LEU A 42 11.45 6.03 -3.69
CA LEU A 42 11.96 5.34 -2.50
C LEU A 42 10.91 5.07 -1.41
N PRO A 43 9.98 6.01 -1.07
CA PRO A 43 8.94 5.72 -0.08
C PRO A 43 8.09 4.50 -0.46
N LEU A 44 7.73 4.37 -1.74
CA LEU A 44 6.97 3.23 -2.24
C LEU A 44 7.77 1.92 -2.12
N TRP A 45 9.05 1.94 -2.49
CA TRP A 45 9.93 0.77 -2.36
C TRP A 45 10.12 0.33 -0.91
N SER A 46 10.30 1.29 0.00
CA SER A 46 10.40 1.00 1.44
C SER A 46 9.12 0.34 1.96
N TRP A 47 7.95 0.86 1.60
CA TRP A 47 6.68 0.27 1.98
C TRP A 47 6.48 -1.14 1.41
N LEU A 48 6.79 -1.35 0.12
CA LEU A 48 6.72 -2.68 -0.52
C LEU A 48 7.62 -3.69 0.18
N LEU A 49 8.85 -3.29 0.53
CA LEU A 49 9.77 -4.14 1.28
C LEU A 49 9.19 -4.51 2.65
N THR A 50 8.61 -3.55 3.37
CA THR A 50 7.95 -3.82 4.65
C THR A 50 6.80 -4.81 4.50
N VAL A 51 5.91 -4.63 3.51
CA VAL A 51 4.80 -5.56 3.27
C VAL A 51 5.31 -6.95 2.91
N ALA A 52 6.35 -7.05 2.07
CA ALA A 52 6.96 -8.33 1.71
C ALA A 52 7.54 -9.03 2.95
N LEU A 53 8.29 -8.32 3.80
CA LEU A 53 8.84 -8.87 5.04
C LEU A 53 7.73 -9.30 6.02
N MET A 54 6.66 -8.52 6.13
CA MET A 54 5.51 -8.87 6.98
C MET A 54 4.67 -10.03 6.41
N THR A 55 4.86 -10.36 5.13
CA THR A 55 4.22 -11.54 4.52
C THR A 55 4.98 -12.81 4.88
N LEU A 56 6.26 -12.71 5.26
CA LEU A 56 7.01 -13.82 5.79
C LEU A 56 6.44 -14.17 7.17
N GLY A 57 6.25 -15.47 7.44
CA GLY A 57 5.71 -15.94 8.71
C GLY A 57 6.56 -15.49 9.89
N GLY A 58 5.90 -15.21 11.00
CA GLY A 58 6.49 -14.84 12.28
C GLY A 58 6.76 -16.06 13.16
N PRO A 59 7.36 -15.84 14.35
CA PRO A 59 7.52 -16.90 15.36
C PRO A 59 6.18 -17.55 15.71
N GLY A 60 6.15 -18.87 15.84
CA GLY A 60 4.92 -19.59 16.19
C GLY A 60 3.93 -19.79 15.04
N ASP A 61 4.40 -19.76 13.79
CA ASP A 61 3.60 -19.91 12.56
C ASP A 61 2.58 -18.77 12.34
N ASP A 62 2.78 -17.62 12.96
CA ASP A 62 1.91 -16.44 12.81
C ASP A 62 2.03 -15.83 11.41
N ILE A 63 0.89 -15.58 10.74
CA ILE A 63 0.83 -14.92 9.43
C ILE A 63 0.06 -13.59 9.54
N ILE A 64 0.74 -12.46 9.32
CA ILE A 64 0.16 -11.11 9.48
C ILE A 64 -1.02 -10.87 8.52
N PHE A 65 -0.96 -11.43 7.31
CA PHE A 65 -2.02 -11.32 6.31
C PHE A 65 -2.86 -12.61 6.16
N GLY A 66 -2.88 -13.47 7.18
CA GLY A 66 -3.52 -14.80 7.17
C GLY A 66 -5.05 -14.79 7.34
N GLY A 67 -5.76 -14.04 6.50
CA GLY A 67 -7.23 -14.00 6.52
C GLY A 67 -7.90 -15.26 5.93
N THR A 68 -9.19 -15.45 6.22
CA THR A 68 -10.01 -16.53 5.64
C THR A 68 -11.12 -16.00 4.73
N GLY A 69 -11.56 -16.83 3.76
CA GLY A 69 -12.55 -16.43 2.77
C GLY A 69 -12.10 -15.21 1.98
N VAL A 70 -12.95 -14.20 1.82
CA VAL A 70 -12.60 -12.96 1.08
C VAL A 70 -11.35 -12.25 1.65
N MET A 71 -11.05 -12.43 2.94
CA MET A 71 -9.89 -11.81 3.59
C MET A 71 -8.55 -12.44 3.20
N GLU A 72 -8.55 -13.59 2.52
CA GLU A 72 -7.32 -14.17 1.95
C GLU A 72 -6.70 -13.26 0.87
N TYR A 73 -7.53 -12.43 0.22
CA TYR A 73 -7.10 -11.45 -0.79
C TYR A 73 -6.76 -10.08 -0.20
N ALA A 74 -6.81 -9.90 1.13
CA ALA A 74 -6.60 -8.59 1.75
C ALA A 74 -5.19 -8.03 1.46
N ALA A 75 -4.16 -8.88 1.44
CA ALA A 75 -2.80 -8.47 1.07
C ALA A 75 -2.71 -8.04 -0.40
N LEU A 76 -3.37 -8.75 -1.30
CA LEU A 76 -3.42 -8.38 -2.72
C LEU A 76 -4.10 -7.02 -2.91
N LEU A 77 -5.23 -6.80 -2.23
CA LEU A 77 -5.93 -5.52 -2.27
C LEU A 77 -5.07 -4.38 -1.69
N LEU A 78 -4.37 -4.64 -0.58
CA LEU A 78 -3.42 -3.71 0.03
C LEU A 78 -2.30 -3.35 -0.95
N LEU A 79 -1.72 -4.34 -1.64
CA LEU A 79 -0.68 -4.13 -2.65
C LEU A 79 -1.19 -3.32 -3.83
N VAL A 80 -2.34 -3.69 -4.39
CA VAL A 80 -2.92 -2.99 -5.55
C VAL A 80 -3.25 -1.53 -5.20
N LEU A 81 -3.99 -1.30 -4.11
CA LEU A 81 -4.37 0.07 -3.72
C LEU A 81 -3.19 0.87 -3.16
N GLY A 82 -2.22 0.23 -2.51
CA GLY A 82 -1.02 0.86 -1.99
C GLY A 82 0.00 1.26 -3.06
N THR A 83 -0.03 0.64 -4.24
CA THR A 83 0.94 0.86 -5.33
C THR A 83 0.39 1.68 -6.50
N LEU A 84 -0.87 1.49 -6.90
CA LEU A 84 -1.40 2.14 -8.10
C LEU A 84 -1.42 3.69 -8.01
N PRO A 85 -1.91 4.31 -6.92
CA PRO A 85 -1.90 5.77 -6.80
C PRO A 85 -0.49 6.40 -6.88
N PRO A 86 0.53 5.98 -6.11
CA PRO A 86 1.87 6.54 -6.25
C PRO A 86 2.51 6.24 -7.61
N ALA A 87 2.23 5.09 -8.22
CA ALA A 87 2.71 4.79 -9.58
C ALA A 87 2.13 5.76 -10.62
N ALA A 88 0.84 6.12 -10.50
CA ALA A 88 0.22 7.12 -11.35
C ALA A 88 0.86 8.51 -11.16
N VAL A 89 1.17 8.91 -9.92
CA VAL A 89 1.89 10.16 -9.63
C VAL A 89 3.26 10.18 -10.32
N LEU A 90 4.05 9.12 -10.20
CA LEU A 90 5.36 9.00 -10.87
C LEU A 90 5.22 9.03 -12.38
N TRP A 91 4.25 8.32 -12.95
CA TRP A 91 4.03 8.26 -14.39
C TRP A 91 3.71 9.65 -14.96
N VAL A 92 2.85 10.41 -14.28
CA VAL A 92 2.56 11.81 -14.66
C VAL A 92 3.80 12.69 -14.56
N ALA A 93 4.64 12.50 -13.54
CA ALA A 93 5.86 13.28 -13.36
C ALA A 93 6.90 13.01 -14.47
N VAL A 94 7.15 11.73 -14.78
CA VAL A 94 8.09 11.31 -15.83
C VAL A 94 7.68 11.84 -17.20
N LYS A 95 6.38 11.91 -17.48
CA LYS A 95 5.88 12.47 -18.75
C LYS A 95 6.12 13.97 -18.92
N LYS A 96 6.40 14.71 -17.85
CA LYS A 96 6.62 16.17 -17.89
C LYS A 96 8.10 16.55 -18.08
N THR A 97 9.02 15.63 -17.81
CA THR A 97 10.47 15.76 -18.01
C THR A 97 10.88 15.31 -19.39
#